data_AF-A0A1X7AD31-F1
#
_entry.id   AF-A0A1X7AD31-F1
#
_cell.length_a   1.000
_cell.length_b   1.000
_cell.length_c   1.000
_cell.angle_alpha   90.00
_cell.angle_beta   90.00
_cell.angle_gamma   90.00
#
_symmetry.space_group_name_H-M   'P 1'
#
loop_
_entity.id
_entity.type
_entity.pdbx_description
1 polymer ?
#
loop_
_entity_poly.entity_id
_entity_poly.type
_entity_poly.pdbx_seq_one_letter_code
_entity_poly.pdbx_strand_id
1 'polypeptide(L)'
;MTIKLLKPFSNALAWNNKKGLPGLTETDLQPEEHTSLLSYGVESRDTVILEDAPAGDYEETEGRGPDGSDTPDRGDDPDSVRGSDHAAPSVSINSNLFARLDANLAEPGFLMPTFGNGLNITPGTFWIDWNGDDAFQGTQGVDKAWGLWGDDDIFLYDGNDTAYGGAGNDLLHGGRGNDALYGGTGNDLILGDVGKDTIDGGSGNDTLKGGRGNDMINGGDGNDLILGEEGRDVVRAGDGDDRVEGGDGNDLMWGDAGRDMMLGGDGDDQVFGGNGNDLLQGGLGNDHLEGGGGVDVLVGDQGDDLMNGGPANDIMSGDAGNDEMNGGTGNDDMEGGDGNDIMRGGDGDDFIYGEAGNDYIQGGSGNDHIFGGTNVAGEIGDYLIGGAGYDVFYFAFGDSGGNADPRDVIEDFGAGGSDLMVFEGFGATTWRGQDGFSNGVGAEAYFEQTQSDIYGAVTNVYLRDDSGLDADLSLTLLGHIDLAESDVFVIA
;
A
#
# COMPACT_ATOMS: atom_id res chain seq x y z
N MET A 1 35.06 12.81 10.78
CA MET A 1 34.85 13.25 9.40
C MET A 1 33.79 14.34 9.45
N THR A 2 34.03 15.46 8.79
CA THR A 2 33.17 16.66 8.76
C THR A 2 32.41 16.58 7.42
N ILE A 3 31.09 16.82 7.29
CA ILE A 3 30.43 18.15 7.17
C ILE A 3 28.89 17.98 7.04
N LYS A 4 28.18 18.80 7.85
CA LYS A 4 26.92 19.58 7.72
C LYS A 4 25.57 19.01 7.20
N LEU A 5 24.55 19.34 8.02
CA LEU A 5 23.09 19.36 7.82
C LEU A 5 22.57 20.56 7.00
N LEU A 6 21.55 20.22 6.18
CA LEU A 6 20.27 20.82 5.73
C LEU A 6 19.94 22.33 5.87
N LYS A 7 19.11 22.81 4.91
CA LYS A 7 17.76 23.38 5.16
C LYS A 7 16.87 23.41 3.87
N PRO A 8 15.53 23.53 3.99
CA PRO A 8 14.53 22.82 3.19
C PRO A 8 13.47 23.70 2.46
N PHE A 9 12.49 23.03 1.83
CA PHE A 9 11.14 23.40 1.32
C PHE A 9 10.91 24.57 0.34
N SER A 10 10.12 24.30 -0.72
CA SER A 10 8.99 25.16 -1.12
C SER A 10 7.93 24.38 -1.91
N ASN A 11 6.69 24.43 -1.42
CA ASN A 11 5.46 23.93 -2.05
C ASN A 11 5.08 24.71 -3.31
N ALA A 12 4.29 24.07 -4.19
CA ALA A 12 3.15 24.60 -4.95
C ALA A 12 3.08 24.09 -6.41
N LEU A 13 2.03 23.31 -6.68
CA LEU A 13 1.38 23.22 -7.99
C LEU A 13 1.00 24.62 -8.51
N ALA A 14 1.24 24.90 -9.80
CA ALA A 14 0.43 25.88 -10.54
C ALA A 14 0.40 25.60 -12.05
N TRP A 15 -0.78 25.21 -12.49
CA TRP A 15 -1.30 25.12 -13.85
C TRP A 15 -1.33 26.48 -14.57
N ASN A 16 -0.87 26.51 -15.82
CA ASN A 16 -1.05 27.54 -16.87
C ASN A 16 -0.71 29.02 -16.59
N ASN A 17 0.32 29.53 -17.30
CA ASN A 17 0.09 30.67 -18.19
C ASN A 17 1.18 30.85 -19.26
N LYS A 18 0.72 30.96 -20.52
CA LYS A 18 1.46 31.49 -21.67
C LYS A 18 2.06 32.86 -21.37
N LYS A 19 3.34 33.07 -21.71
CA LYS A 19 3.79 34.11 -22.67
C LYS A 19 5.31 34.10 -22.91
N GLY A 20 5.65 33.92 -24.19
CA GLY A 20 6.70 34.71 -24.86
C GLY A 20 8.04 34.03 -25.06
N LEU A 21 8.32 33.60 -26.29
CA LEU A 21 9.45 34.03 -27.15
C LEU A 21 9.29 33.35 -28.54
N PRO A 22 9.91 33.88 -29.61
CA PRO A 22 9.21 34.15 -30.86
C PRO A 22 9.66 33.29 -32.05
N GLY A 23 8.76 33.19 -33.03
CA GLY A 23 9.09 33.04 -34.45
C GLY A 23 9.24 31.61 -34.93
N LEU A 24 8.23 31.13 -35.66
CA LEU A 24 8.30 30.82 -37.09
C LEU A 24 6.87 30.59 -37.61
N THR A 25 6.67 30.91 -38.89
CA THR A 25 5.44 31.40 -39.53
C THR A 25 4.45 30.32 -39.99
N GLU A 26 3.17 30.72 -40.05
CA GLU A 26 2.00 30.04 -40.63
C GLU A 26 2.23 29.44 -42.03
N THR A 27 1.55 28.34 -42.33
CA THR A 27 0.56 28.31 -43.43
C THR A 27 -0.40 27.13 -43.27
N ASP A 28 -1.67 27.44 -43.57
CA ASP A 28 -2.90 26.64 -43.56
C ASP A 28 -2.77 25.15 -43.89
N LEU A 29 -3.66 24.32 -43.31
CA LEU A 29 -4.55 23.38 -44.03
C LEU A 29 -5.56 22.72 -43.05
N GLN A 30 -6.82 22.65 -43.49
CA GLN A 30 -7.97 22.04 -42.80
C GLN A 30 -7.90 20.50 -42.75
N PRO A 31 -8.64 19.81 -41.86
CA PRO A 31 -8.63 18.36 -41.77
C PRO A 31 -9.70 17.73 -42.68
N GLU A 32 -9.27 16.83 -43.57
CA GLU A 32 -10.12 15.82 -44.21
C GLU A 32 -9.85 14.43 -43.63
N GLU A 33 -10.90 13.62 -43.72
CA GLU A 33 -11.06 12.24 -43.25
C GLU A 33 -10.05 11.25 -43.85
N HIS A 34 -9.78 10.14 -43.14
CA HIS A 34 -10.03 8.76 -43.57
C HIS A 34 -9.31 7.69 -42.70
N THR A 35 -10.12 6.91 -41.98
CA THR A 35 -10.14 5.42 -41.86
C THR A 35 -8.85 4.59 -41.91
N SER A 36 -8.62 3.74 -40.89
CA SER A 36 -8.92 2.28 -40.89
C SER A 36 -7.98 1.47 -39.99
N LEU A 37 -8.53 0.48 -39.29
CA LEU A 37 -8.01 -0.87 -38.93
C LEU A 37 -8.90 -1.42 -37.78
N LEU A 38 -10.01 -2.09 -38.13
CA LEU A 38 -10.21 -3.56 -38.16
C LEU A 38 -10.56 -4.17 -36.80
N SER A 39 -11.86 -4.14 -36.50
CA SER A 39 -12.57 -5.08 -35.61
C SER A 39 -13.00 -6.31 -36.42
N TYR A 40 -12.88 -7.52 -35.87
CA TYR A 40 -13.61 -8.69 -36.37
C TYR A 40 -14.44 -9.31 -35.26
N GLY A 41 -15.76 -9.15 -35.40
CA GLY A 41 -16.77 -9.91 -34.69
C GLY A 41 -17.35 -11.01 -35.57
N VAL A 42 -17.86 -12.01 -34.88
CA VAL A 42 -18.52 -13.26 -35.30
C VAL A 42 -19.71 -13.04 -36.23
N GLU A 43 -19.91 -13.91 -37.24
CA GLU A 43 -21.22 -14.56 -37.49
C GLU A 43 -21.19 -15.73 -38.50
N SER A 44 -22.10 -16.66 -38.22
CA SER A 44 -22.41 -17.96 -38.81
C SER A 44 -22.89 -17.99 -40.27
N ARG A 45 -22.70 -19.13 -40.98
CA ARG A 45 -23.79 -20.04 -41.46
C ARG A 45 -23.35 -21.13 -42.46
N ASP A 46 -23.90 -22.31 -42.21
CA ASP A 46 -24.49 -23.32 -43.12
C ASP A 46 -23.66 -24.13 -44.15
N THR A 47 -23.48 -25.41 -43.78
CA THR A 47 -23.76 -26.68 -44.50
C THR A 47 -23.92 -26.71 -46.03
N VAL A 48 -23.14 -27.59 -46.71
CA VAL A 48 -23.57 -28.45 -47.83
C VAL A 48 -22.77 -29.78 -47.82
N ILE A 49 -23.47 -30.90 -48.07
CA ILE A 49 -22.99 -32.30 -48.16
C ILE A 49 -22.93 -32.73 -49.65
N LEU A 50 -22.15 -33.81 -49.93
CA LEU A 50 -22.20 -34.79 -51.05
C LEU A 50 -21.39 -34.41 -52.30
N GLU A 51 -20.76 -35.28 -53.08
CA GLU A 51 -20.44 -36.73 -53.07
C GLU A 51 -19.47 -36.95 -54.26
N ASP A 52 -18.74 -38.06 -54.21
CA ASP A 52 -18.26 -38.91 -55.31
C ASP A 52 -17.13 -38.51 -56.31
N ALA A 53 -16.32 -39.56 -56.49
CA ALA A 53 -15.12 -39.82 -57.31
C ALA A 53 -15.38 -39.78 -58.85
N PRO A 54 -14.51 -40.25 -59.79
CA PRO A 54 -13.25 -41.01 -59.64
C PRO A 54 -12.11 -40.79 -60.68
N ALA A 55 -10.98 -41.47 -60.38
CA ALA A 55 -10.03 -42.24 -61.23
C ALA A 55 -9.50 -41.73 -62.59
N GLY A 56 -8.18 -41.95 -62.81
CA GLY A 56 -7.55 -41.90 -64.14
C GLY A 56 -6.01 -41.93 -64.19
N ASP A 57 -5.37 -43.00 -63.73
CA ASP A 57 -4.60 -43.98 -64.53
C ASP A 57 -3.57 -43.57 -65.65
N TYR A 58 -2.39 -44.23 -65.61
CA TYR A 58 -1.32 -44.48 -66.63
C TYR A 58 -0.36 -43.31 -67.00
N GLU A 59 0.94 -43.45 -67.32
CA GLU A 59 1.78 -44.62 -67.65
C GLU A 59 3.30 -44.26 -67.52
N GLU A 60 4.13 -45.30 -67.51
CA GLU A 60 5.60 -45.35 -67.46
C GLU A 60 6.35 -44.68 -68.64
N THR A 61 7.65 -44.43 -68.47
CA THR A 61 8.64 -44.76 -69.53
C THR A 61 9.99 -45.21 -68.95
N GLU A 62 10.48 -46.33 -69.46
CA GLU A 62 11.77 -46.97 -69.18
C GLU A 62 12.99 -46.26 -69.80
N GLY A 63 14.19 -46.57 -69.29
CA GLY A 63 15.48 -46.36 -69.95
C GLY A 63 16.52 -47.43 -69.57
N ARG A 64 16.79 -48.34 -70.53
CA ARG A 64 17.72 -49.50 -70.50
C ARG A 64 19.22 -49.15 -70.51
N GLY A 65 20.06 -50.07 -70.00
CA GLY A 65 21.40 -50.36 -70.54
C GLY A 65 22.25 -51.34 -69.71
N PRO A 66 23.06 -52.26 -70.31
CA PRO A 66 23.24 -53.65 -69.82
C PRO A 66 24.72 -54.12 -69.60
N ASP A 67 24.91 -55.44 -69.35
CA ASP A 67 26.14 -56.28 -69.40
C ASP A 67 26.98 -56.38 -68.09
N GLY A 68 27.29 -57.53 -67.46
CA GLY A 68 27.09 -58.96 -67.78
C GLY A 68 28.04 -59.88 -66.96
N SER A 69 27.60 -61.14 -66.78
CA SER A 69 28.33 -62.39 -66.47
C SER A 69 28.70 -62.83 -65.03
N ASP A 70 28.32 -64.10 -64.79
CA ASP A 70 28.91 -65.18 -63.98
C ASP A 70 28.61 -65.31 -62.47
N THR A 71 27.69 -66.25 -62.18
CA THR A 71 27.62 -67.13 -60.99
C THR A 71 28.27 -68.49 -61.37
N PRO A 72 28.61 -69.44 -60.46
CA PRO A 72 28.08 -69.64 -59.10
C PRO A 72 29.11 -70.05 -58.02
N ASP A 73 28.74 -69.94 -56.75
CA ASP A 73 28.78 -71.04 -55.75
C ASP A 73 28.69 -70.46 -54.32
N ARG A 74 27.88 -71.14 -53.50
CA ARG A 74 27.74 -71.13 -52.03
C ARG A 74 26.93 -70.02 -51.38
N GLY A 75 25.78 -70.45 -50.88
CA GLY A 75 24.96 -69.74 -49.91
C GLY A 75 25.73 -69.42 -48.63
N ASP A 76 25.38 -68.31 -48.02
CA ASP A 76 24.27 -68.25 -47.07
C ASP A 76 23.62 -66.85 -47.21
N ASP A 77 22.32 -66.80 -46.90
CA ASP A 77 21.39 -65.67 -47.00
C ASP A 77 21.87 -64.40 -46.24
N PRO A 78 21.86 -63.19 -46.85
CA PRO A 78 21.98 -61.93 -46.11
C PRO A 78 20.79 -60.95 -46.33
N ASP A 79 20.68 -60.01 -45.38
CA ASP A 79 19.87 -58.76 -45.34
C ASP A 79 18.38 -58.89 -44.98
N SER A 80 17.68 -58.02 -44.24
CA SER A 80 17.98 -56.78 -43.49
C SER A 80 16.73 -56.37 -42.67
N VAL A 81 16.94 -55.78 -41.49
CA VAL A 81 16.26 -54.61 -40.86
C VAL A 81 14.71 -54.47 -40.81
N ARG A 82 14.23 -54.17 -39.57
CA ARG A 82 13.01 -53.41 -39.10
C ARG A 82 11.64 -54.11 -38.95
N GLY A 83 11.06 -53.94 -37.75
CA GLY A 83 9.60 -53.82 -37.55
C GLY A 83 9.03 -54.58 -36.35
N SER A 84 8.67 -53.84 -35.30
CA SER A 84 7.74 -54.09 -34.16
C SER A 84 6.91 -55.38 -34.12
N ASP A 85 6.87 -56.02 -32.94
CA ASP A 85 5.63 -56.19 -32.14
C ASP A 85 5.92 -57.03 -30.88
N HIS A 86 6.05 -56.37 -29.73
CA HIS A 86 5.98 -57.02 -28.43
C HIS A 86 4.73 -56.52 -27.70
N ALA A 87 3.70 -57.35 -27.72
CA ALA A 87 2.48 -57.17 -26.94
C ALA A 87 2.82 -57.14 -25.45
N ALA A 88 2.47 -56.04 -24.77
CA ALA A 88 2.58 -55.91 -23.32
C ALA A 88 1.32 -56.49 -22.64
N PRO A 89 1.46 -57.11 -21.45
CA PRO A 89 0.34 -57.67 -20.71
C PRO A 89 -0.56 -56.58 -20.13
N SER A 90 -1.88 -56.81 -20.12
CA SER A 90 -2.88 -55.92 -19.54
C SER A 90 -3.38 -56.46 -18.19
N VAL A 91 -3.56 -55.56 -17.21
CA VAL A 91 -4.31 -55.84 -15.97
C VAL A 91 -5.58 -55.00 -16.00
N SER A 92 -6.72 -55.66 -15.79
CA SER A 92 -8.05 -55.05 -15.68
C SER A 92 -8.43 -54.96 -14.21
N ILE A 93 -8.76 -53.77 -13.72
CA ILE A 93 -9.43 -53.59 -12.43
C ILE A 93 -10.84 -53.08 -12.71
N ASN A 94 -11.82 -53.87 -12.26
CA ASN A 94 -13.24 -53.60 -12.35
C ASN A 94 -13.59 -52.43 -11.39
N SER A 95 -14.42 -51.53 -11.89
CA SER A 95 -15.03 -50.43 -11.15
C SER A 95 -15.98 -50.96 -10.07
N ASN A 96 -15.43 -51.21 -8.88
CA ASN A 96 -16.10 -51.13 -7.58
C ASN A 96 -15.13 -51.12 -6.39
N LEU A 97 -13.86 -50.75 -6.61
CA LEU A 97 -12.88 -50.62 -5.54
C LEU A 97 -12.53 -49.15 -5.37
N PHE A 98 -12.88 -48.59 -4.21
CA PHE A 98 -12.25 -47.39 -3.67
C PHE A 98 -10.74 -47.67 -3.54
N ALA A 99 -9.99 -47.42 -4.61
CA ALA A 99 -8.54 -47.39 -4.54
C ALA A 99 -8.18 -45.98 -4.07
N ARG A 100 -7.91 -45.84 -2.76
CA ARG A 100 -6.94 -44.85 -2.31
C ARG A 100 -5.66 -45.13 -3.09
N LEU A 101 -5.18 -44.15 -3.84
CA LEU A 101 -3.84 -44.20 -4.40
C LEU A 101 -2.85 -43.95 -3.24
N ASP A 102 -2.64 -44.96 -2.39
CA ASP A 102 -1.48 -44.98 -1.49
C ASP A 102 -0.27 -45.40 -2.35
N ALA A 103 0.14 -44.52 -3.27
CA ALA A 103 1.39 -44.68 -3.98
C ALA A 103 2.52 -44.32 -3.01
N ASN A 104 3.02 -45.33 -2.30
CA ASN A 104 4.33 -45.27 -1.67
C ASN A 104 5.36 -45.23 -2.82
N LEU A 105 5.63 -44.02 -3.32
CA LEU A 105 6.51 -43.76 -4.45
C LEU A 105 7.97 -43.99 -4.02
N ALA A 106 8.43 -45.22 -4.17
CA ALA A 106 9.82 -45.61 -3.90
C ALA A 106 10.57 -46.14 -5.13
N GLU A 107 10.00 -46.12 -6.33
CA GLU A 107 10.67 -46.57 -7.55
C GLU A 107 10.27 -45.69 -8.76
N PRO A 108 11.23 -45.07 -9.47
CA PRO A 108 10.95 -44.15 -10.58
C PRO A 108 10.67 -44.95 -11.86
N GLY A 109 9.48 -44.76 -12.45
CA GLY A 109 9.14 -45.51 -13.66
C GLY A 109 7.76 -45.22 -14.24
N PHE A 110 7.62 -44.03 -14.83
CA PHE A 110 6.87 -43.76 -16.07
C PHE A 110 5.48 -44.41 -16.23
N LEU A 111 4.41 -43.67 -15.93
CA LEU A 111 3.07 -43.96 -16.45
C LEU A 111 2.27 -42.67 -16.68
N MET A 112 2.12 -42.26 -17.95
CA MET A 112 1.11 -41.32 -18.43
C MET A 112 0.06 -42.09 -19.26
N PRO A 113 -1.27 -41.91 -19.06
CA PRO A 113 -2.28 -42.48 -19.94
C PRO A 113 -2.86 -41.45 -20.94
N THR A 114 -2.96 -41.84 -22.22
CA THR A 114 -3.76 -41.15 -23.25
C THR A 114 -5.21 -41.61 -23.22
N PHE A 115 -6.18 -40.68 -23.20
CA PHE A 115 -7.62 -40.96 -23.19
C PHE A 115 -8.21 -41.07 -24.60
N GLY A 116 -9.02 -42.11 -24.84
CA GLY A 116 -9.81 -42.29 -26.07
C GLY A 116 -11.26 -41.87 -25.88
N ASN A 117 -11.81 -41.22 -26.91
CA ASN A 117 -13.14 -40.60 -26.99
C ASN A 117 -14.27 -41.29 -26.21
N GLY A 118 -14.93 -40.51 -25.34
CA GLY A 118 -16.13 -40.91 -24.60
C GLY A 118 -15.98 -40.98 -23.08
N LEU A 119 -14.91 -40.41 -22.52
CA LEU A 119 -14.76 -40.23 -21.07
C LEU A 119 -15.50 -38.95 -20.64
N ASN A 120 -16.61 -39.09 -19.94
CA ASN A 120 -17.16 -37.99 -19.16
C ASN A 120 -16.28 -37.84 -17.90
N ILE A 121 -15.20 -37.08 -18.05
CA ILE A 121 -14.37 -36.59 -16.94
C ILE A 121 -15.22 -35.57 -16.20
N THR A 122 -15.44 -35.77 -14.91
CA THR A 122 -15.96 -34.72 -14.02
C THR A 122 -14.83 -33.69 -13.87
N PRO A 123 -15.05 -32.37 -13.92
CA PRO A 123 -13.95 -31.44 -14.17
C PRO A 123 -12.96 -31.49 -13.00
N GLY A 124 -11.79 -32.05 -13.29
CA GLY A 124 -10.59 -31.83 -12.52
C GLY A 124 -9.43 -32.70 -12.99
N THR A 125 -8.36 -32.02 -13.39
CA THR A 125 -7.09 -32.62 -13.79
C THR A 125 -6.08 -32.52 -12.65
N PHE A 126 -5.18 -33.50 -12.57
CA PHE A 126 -4.15 -33.60 -11.54
C PHE A 126 -2.81 -33.78 -12.23
N TRP A 127 -1.88 -32.85 -12.01
CA TRP A 127 -0.58 -32.77 -12.66
C TRP A 127 0.54 -32.82 -11.62
N ILE A 128 1.53 -33.69 -11.81
CA ILE A 128 2.73 -33.76 -10.97
C ILE A 128 3.94 -33.73 -11.91
N ASP A 129 4.84 -32.77 -11.71
CA ASP A 129 6.20 -32.86 -12.22
C ASP A 129 7.05 -33.84 -11.41
N TRP A 130 8.06 -34.46 -12.03
CA TRP A 130 9.10 -35.22 -11.36
C TRP A 130 10.52 -34.69 -11.64
N ASN A 131 10.78 -33.75 -12.58
CA ASN A 131 12.03 -32.96 -12.76
C ASN A 131 11.95 -31.97 -13.96
N GLY A 132 12.20 -30.67 -13.73
CA GLY A 132 12.66 -29.71 -14.76
C GLY A 132 11.98 -28.34 -14.68
N ASP A 133 12.33 -27.44 -15.61
CA ASP A 133 11.55 -26.22 -15.86
C ASP A 133 10.41 -26.60 -16.82
N ASP A 134 9.16 -26.61 -16.36
CA ASP A 134 8.00 -27.06 -17.17
C ASP A 134 6.91 -26.01 -17.30
N ALA A 135 6.00 -26.21 -18.27
CA ALA A 135 4.83 -25.37 -18.46
C ALA A 135 3.54 -26.19 -18.37
N PHE A 136 2.68 -25.87 -17.41
CA PHE A 136 1.38 -26.50 -17.15
C PHE A 136 0.22 -25.63 -17.63
N GLN A 137 -0.75 -26.25 -18.28
CA GLN A 137 -1.99 -25.61 -18.70
C GLN A 137 -3.18 -26.43 -18.20
N GLY A 138 -3.96 -25.81 -17.32
CA GLY A 138 -5.20 -26.30 -16.74
C GLY A 138 -6.35 -26.27 -17.74
N THR A 139 -7.56 -26.40 -17.21
CA THR A 139 -8.79 -26.62 -17.96
C THR A 139 -9.78 -25.48 -17.73
N GLN A 140 -11.05 -25.79 -17.52
CA GLN A 140 -12.09 -24.81 -17.19
C GLN A 140 -12.87 -25.29 -15.95
N GLY A 141 -12.22 -26.14 -15.15
CA GLY A 141 -12.78 -26.74 -13.95
C GLY A 141 -11.67 -26.99 -12.94
N VAL A 142 -12.00 -27.67 -11.84
CA VAL A 142 -11.13 -27.71 -10.65
C VAL A 142 -9.83 -28.49 -10.86
N ASP A 143 -8.72 -27.80 -11.03
CA ASP A 143 -7.41 -28.37 -11.35
C ASP A 143 -6.45 -28.37 -10.17
N LYS A 144 -5.49 -29.32 -10.20
CA LYS A 144 -4.41 -29.40 -9.22
C LYS A 144 -3.06 -29.61 -9.90
N ALA A 145 -2.07 -28.80 -9.55
CA ALA A 145 -0.72 -28.84 -10.11
C ALA A 145 0.38 -28.84 -9.03
N TRP A 146 1.48 -29.55 -9.29
CA TRP A 146 2.71 -29.56 -8.49
C TRP A 146 3.93 -29.47 -9.42
N GLY A 147 4.74 -28.42 -9.32
CA GLY A 147 6.00 -28.22 -10.06
C GLY A 147 7.23 -28.87 -9.39
N LEU A 148 7.23 -28.97 -8.06
CA LEU A 148 8.29 -29.61 -7.24
C LEU A 148 9.67 -28.93 -7.30
N TRP A 149 10.41 -29.05 -8.41
CA TRP A 149 11.78 -28.54 -8.54
C TRP A 149 12.02 -28.00 -9.95
N GLY A 150 12.70 -26.86 -10.05
CA GLY A 150 12.91 -26.15 -11.31
C GLY A 150 12.13 -24.85 -11.31
N ASP A 151 12.32 -24.05 -12.36
CA ASP A 151 11.53 -22.84 -12.57
C ASP A 151 10.30 -23.22 -13.41
N ASP A 152 9.10 -23.24 -12.82
CA ASP A 152 7.86 -23.76 -13.43
C ASP A 152 6.86 -22.67 -13.83
N ASP A 153 6.23 -22.81 -15.01
CA ASP A 153 5.13 -21.97 -15.50
C ASP A 153 3.77 -22.70 -15.36
N ILE A 154 2.93 -22.36 -14.38
CA ILE A 154 1.63 -22.99 -14.13
C ILE A 154 0.47 -22.04 -14.46
N PHE A 155 -0.39 -22.42 -15.41
CA PHE A 155 -1.62 -21.68 -15.77
C PHE A 155 -2.86 -22.55 -15.50
N LEU A 156 -3.80 -22.13 -14.64
CA LEU A 156 -4.96 -22.96 -14.23
C LEU A 156 -6.27 -22.60 -14.97
N TYR A 157 -6.42 -21.34 -15.40
CA TYR A 157 -7.51 -20.76 -16.18
C TYR A 157 -8.83 -20.48 -15.45
N ASP A 158 -9.75 -21.44 -15.37
CA ASP A 158 -11.10 -21.24 -14.83
C ASP A 158 -11.34 -22.44 -13.91
N GLY A 159 -11.78 -22.25 -12.68
CA GLY A 159 -11.85 -23.34 -11.72
C GLY A 159 -11.79 -22.86 -10.28
N ASN A 160 -11.59 -23.76 -9.35
CA ASN A 160 -11.26 -23.39 -7.97
C ASN A 160 -10.08 -24.29 -7.64
N ASP A 161 -8.90 -23.82 -8.00
CA ASP A 161 -7.78 -24.66 -8.35
C ASP A 161 -6.75 -24.69 -7.22
N THR A 162 -5.74 -25.53 -7.37
CA THR A 162 -4.64 -25.60 -6.41
C THR A 162 -3.32 -25.80 -7.13
N ALA A 163 -2.35 -24.92 -6.94
CA ALA A 163 -1.01 -25.07 -7.51
C ALA A 163 0.06 -24.96 -6.43
N TYR A 164 1.11 -25.77 -6.57
CA TYR A 164 2.34 -25.68 -5.80
C TYR A 164 3.49 -25.55 -6.79
N GLY A 165 4.23 -24.44 -6.77
CA GLY A 165 5.44 -24.23 -7.57
C GLY A 165 6.53 -25.20 -7.12
N GLY A 166 7.01 -25.03 -5.90
CA GLY A 166 7.95 -25.95 -5.26
C GLY A 166 9.27 -25.26 -5.00
N ALA A 167 10.28 -25.53 -5.81
CA ALA A 167 11.62 -24.99 -5.61
C ALA A 167 12.20 -24.49 -6.91
N GLY A 168 12.45 -23.19 -7.01
CA GLY A 168 12.86 -22.50 -8.23
C GLY A 168 12.12 -21.17 -8.30
N ASN A 169 12.23 -20.45 -9.40
CA ASN A 169 11.49 -19.21 -9.61
C ASN A 169 10.27 -19.53 -10.47
N ASP A 170 9.13 -19.68 -9.82
CA ASP A 170 7.92 -20.20 -10.45
C ASP A 170 6.97 -19.06 -10.88
N LEU A 171 6.25 -19.27 -11.97
CA LEU A 171 5.14 -18.42 -12.41
C LEU A 171 3.83 -19.18 -12.20
N LEU A 172 2.98 -18.73 -11.29
CA LEU A 172 1.66 -19.31 -11.03
C LEU A 172 0.56 -18.34 -11.44
N HIS A 173 -0.39 -18.81 -12.24
CA HIS A 173 -1.55 -18.05 -12.69
C HIS A 173 -2.84 -18.82 -12.43
N GLY A 174 -3.61 -18.37 -11.42
CA GLY A 174 -4.89 -18.97 -11.02
C GLY A 174 -5.96 -18.78 -12.09
N GLY A 175 -6.26 -17.51 -12.40
CA GLY A 175 -7.25 -17.16 -13.40
C GLY A 175 -8.60 -16.89 -12.75
N ARG A 176 -9.69 -17.51 -13.21
CA ARG A 176 -11.01 -17.32 -12.62
C ARG A 176 -11.36 -18.37 -11.60
N GLY A 177 -11.93 -17.89 -10.52
CA GLY A 177 -12.53 -18.62 -9.42
C GLY A 177 -11.62 -18.57 -8.21
N ASN A 178 -11.88 -19.41 -7.21
CA ASN A 178 -11.19 -19.27 -5.93
C ASN A 178 -10.05 -20.27 -5.85
N ASP A 179 -8.83 -19.79 -6.03
CA ASP A 179 -7.63 -20.58 -6.20
C ASP A 179 -6.76 -20.60 -4.95
N ALA A 180 -5.96 -21.65 -4.81
CA ALA A 180 -4.96 -21.79 -3.75
C ALA A 180 -3.58 -21.99 -4.38
N LEU A 181 -2.74 -20.97 -4.33
CA LEU A 181 -1.48 -20.86 -5.05
C LEU A 181 -0.33 -20.76 -4.04
N TYR A 182 0.66 -21.65 -4.15
CA TYR A 182 1.80 -21.73 -3.24
C TYR A 182 3.09 -21.70 -4.06
N GLY A 183 3.92 -20.68 -3.90
CA GLY A 183 5.20 -20.52 -4.60
C GLY A 183 6.23 -21.53 -4.12
N GLY A 184 6.62 -21.43 -2.85
CA GLY A 184 7.51 -22.40 -2.21
C GLY A 184 8.86 -21.76 -1.91
N THR A 185 9.92 -22.16 -2.60
CA THR A 185 11.25 -21.57 -2.41
C THR A 185 11.79 -21.03 -3.72
N GLY A 186 12.35 -19.83 -3.69
CA GLY A 186 12.85 -19.11 -4.86
C GLY A 186 12.02 -17.85 -5.07
N ASN A 187 12.28 -17.10 -6.13
CA ASN A 187 11.60 -15.82 -6.34
C ASN A 187 10.42 -16.02 -7.29
N ASP A 188 9.23 -16.14 -6.72
CA ASP A 188 8.03 -16.56 -7.44
C ASP A 188 7.21 -15.36 -7.92
N LEU A 189 6.48 -15.55 -9.02
CA LEU A 189 5.46 -14.62 -9.51
C LEU A 189 4.10 -15.31 -9.47
N ILE A 190 3.23 -14.86 -8.56
CA ILE A 190 1.91 -15.46 -8.35
C ILE A 190 0.80 -14.47 -8.65
N LEU A 191 -0.15 -14.89 -9.50
CA LEU A 191 -1.30 -14.11 -9.96
C LEU A 191 -2.59 -14.85 -9.61
N GLY A 192 -3.36 -14.34 -8.65
CA GLY A 192 -4.70 -14.86 -8.28
C GLY A 192 -5.74 -14.62 -9.37
N ASP A 193 -5.73 -13.40 -9.93
CA ASP A 193 -6.59 -12.92 -11.02
C ASP A 193 -8.03 -12.59 -10.60
N VAL A 194 -8.98 -13.52 -10.60
CA VAL A 194 -10.40 -13.21 -10.34
C VAL A 194 -11.01 -14.24 -9.44
N GLY A 195 -11.26 -13.89 -8.19
CA GLY A 195 -11.99 -14.69 -7.24
C GLY A 195 -11.55 -14.36 -5.83
N LYS A 196 -11.85 -15.27 -4.90
CA LYS A 196 -11.29 -15.19 -3.56
C LYS A 196 -10.15 -16.18 -3.48
N ASP A 197 -8.94 -15.68 -3.65
CA ASP A 197 -7.73 -16.46 -3.79
C ASP A 197 -6.99 -16.56 -2.46
N THR A 198 -6.18 -17.60 -2.34
CA THR A 198 -5.23 -17.79 -1.24
C THR A 198 -3.86 -17.95 -1.87
N ILE A 199 -2.97 -17.01 -1.57
CA ILE A 199 -1.64 -16.91 -2.15
C ILE A 199 -0.61 -16.97 -1.02
N ASP A 200 0.42 -17.79 -1.20
CA ASP A 200 1.55 -17.94 -0.28
C ASP A 200 2.84 -17.97 -1.10
N GLY A 201 3.67 -16.92 -1.00
CA GLY A 201 4.94 -16.80 -1.71
C GLY A 201 5.94 -17.84 -1.21
N GLY A 202 6.19 -17.83 0.09
CA GLY A 202 7.01 -18.83 0.76
C GLY A 202 8.35 -18.25 1.15
N SER A 203 9.44 -18.63 0.51
CA SER A 203 10.76 -18.06 0.79
C SER A 203 11.42 -17.58 -0.48
N GLY A 204 11.94 -16.36 -0.47
CA GLY A 204 12.52 -15.72 -1.63
C GLY A 204 11.97 -14.31 -1.75
N ASN A 205 12.32 -13.61 -2.82
CA ASN A 205 11.77 -12.29 -3.07
C ASN A 205 10.65 -12.44 -4.10
N ASP A 206 9.42 -12.52 -3.62
CA ASP A 206 8.27 -12.88 -4.41
C ASP A 206 7.53 -11.65 -4.95
N THR A 207 6.74 -11.86 -6.00
CA THR A 207 5.81 -10.87 -6.53
C THR A 207 4.41 -11.49 -6.56
N LEU A 208 3.53 -10.98 -5.70
CA LEU A 208 2.21 -11.53 -5.44
C LEU A 208 1.13 -10.53 -5.84
N LYS A 209 0.13 -10.98 -6.60
CA LYS A 209 -1.04 -10.19 -6.98
C LYS A 209 -2.32 -10.93 -6.65
N GLY A 210 -3.16 -10.37 -5.78
CA GLY A 210 -4.50 -10.90 -5.48
C GLY A 210 -5.39 -10.82 -6.71
N GLY A 211 -5.61 -9.61 -7.20
CA GLY A 211 -6.43 -9.36 -8.37
C GLY A 211 -7.81 -8.90 -7.94
N ARG A 212 -8.86 -9.51 -8.51
CA ARG A 212 -10.24 -9.15 -8.19
C ARG A 212 -10.84 -10.12 -7.19
N GLY A 213 -11.14 -9.62 -6.00
CA GLY A 213 -12.03 -10.24 -5.06
C GLY A 213 -11.60 -9.99 -3.64
N ASN A 214 -11.58 -11.01 -2.80
CA ASN A 214 -11.25 -10.81 -1.39
C ASN A 214 -10.20 -11.83 -1.02
N ASP A 215 -8.95 -11.46 -1.20
CA ASP A 215 -7.83 -12.37 -1.25
C ASP A 215 -7.17 -12.50 0.11
N MET A 216 -6.45 -13.61 0.27
CA MET A 216 -5.60 -13.84 1.43
C MET A 216 -4.19 -14.07 0.92
N ILE A 217 -3.28 -13.17 1.22
CA ILE A 217 -1.92 -13.16 0.67
C ILE A 217 -0.91 -13.22 1.82
N ASN A 218 0.04 -14.15 1.72
CA ASN A 218 1.19 -14.27 2.60
C ASN A 218 2.46 -14.16 1.76
N GLY A 219 3.33 -13.18 2.03
CA GLY A 219 4.64 -13.03 1.38
C GLY A 219 5.57 -14.14 1.81
N GLY A 220 5.94 -14.12 3.10
CA GLY A 220 6.75 -15.16 3.72
C GLY A 220 8.12 -14.62 4.13
N ASP A 221 9.20 -15.33 3.78
CA ASP A 221 10.56 -14.90 4.05
C ASP A 221 11.16 -14.23 2.81
N GLY A 222 11.73 -13.03 2.94
CA GLY A 222 12.43 -12.31 1.86
C GLY A 222 11.76 -10.98 1.56
N ASN A 223 12.28 -10.24 0.58
CA ASN A 223 11.76 -8.91 0.28
C ASN A 223 10.71 -9.01 -0.84
N ASP A 224 9.46 -8.93 -0.46
CA ASP A 224 8.31 -9.20 -1.32
C ASP A 224 7.69 -7.93 -1.89
N LEU A 225 7.06 -8.09 -3.06
CA LEU A 225 6.15 -7.11 -3.65
C LEU A 225 4.74 -7.70 -3.69
N ILE A 226 3.84 -7.12 -2.91
CA ILE A 226 2.46 -7.60 -2.78
C ILE A 226 1.48 -6.52 -3.22
N LEU A 227 0.56 -6.88 -4.11
CA LEU A 227 -0.56 -6.03 -4.54
C LEU A 227 -1.88 -6.78 -4.28
N GLY A 228 -2.76 -6.23 -3.44
CA GLY A 228 -4.12 -6.76 -3.24
C GLY A 228 -5.00 -6.55 -4.48
N GLU A 229 -4.99 -5.32 -5.01
CA GLU A 229 -5.77 -4.83 -6.16
C GLU A 229 -7.24 -4.53 -5.83
N GLU A 230 -8.23 -5.26 -6.38
CA GLU A 230 -9.65 -4.95 -6.17
C GLU A 230 -10.27 -5.84 -5.09
N GLY A 231 -10.80 -5.23 -4.04
CA GLY A 231 -11.72 -5.79 -3.06
C GLY A 231 -11.11 -5.87 -1.66
N ARG A 232 -11.66 -6.72 -0.79
CA ARG A 232 -11.24 -6.70 0.63
C ARG A 232 -10.22 -7.77 0.94
N ASP A 233 -8.98 -7.35 1.05
CA ASP A 233 -7.84 -8.24 1.14
C ASP A 233 -7.30 -8.37 2.56
N VAL A 234 -6.67 -9.51 2.81
CA VAL A 234 -5.94 -9.79 4.04
C VAL A 234 -4.51 -10.15 3.65
N VAL A 235 -3.57 -9.26 3.95
CA VAL A 235 -2.17 -9.37 3.55
C VAL A 235 -1.28 -9.52 4.77
N ARG A 236 -0.33 -10.45 4.71
CA ARG A 236 0.77 -10.56 5.66
C ARG A 236 2.07 -10.60 4.88
N ALA A 237 2.91 -9.59 5.02
CA ALA A 237 4.15 -9.45 4.26
C ALA A 237 5.18 -10.47 4.73
N GLY A 238 5.62 -10.38 6.00
CA GLY A 238 6.40 -11.42 6.65
C GLY A 238 7.77 -10.94 7.12
N ASP A 239 8.81 -11.73 6.88
CA ASP A 239 10.18 -11.36 7.27
C ASP A 239 10.88 -10.73 6.06
N GLY A 240 11.15 -9.43 6.04
CA GLY A 240 11.75 -8.78 4.87
C GLY A 240 11.68 -7.27 4.88
N ASP A 241 12.35 -6.61 3.94
CA ASP A 241 11.99 -5.22 3.61
C ASP A 241 10.94 -5.30 2.48
N ASP A 242 9.65 -5.27 2.84
CA ASP A 242 8.55 -5.55 1.93
C ASP A 242 7.90 -4.29 1.34
N ARG A 243 7.20 -4.46 0.22
CA ARG A 243 6.32 -3.44 -0.35
C ARG A 243 4.92 -4.00 -0.56
N VAL A 244 3.95 -3.39 0.09
CA VAL A 244 2.53 -3.78 0.06
C VAL A 244 1.65 -2.62 -0.44
N GLU A 245 0.72 -2.92 -1.34
CA GLU A 245 -0.36 -2.01 -1.76
C GLU A 245 -1.69 -2.78 -1.65
N GLY A 246 -2.61 -2.32 -0.79
CA GLY A 246 -3.93 -2.92 -0.59
C GLY A 246 -4.79 -2.76 -1.84
N GLY A 247 -5.08 -1.52 -2.21
CA GLY A 247 -5.80 -1.18 -3.44
C GLY A 247 -7.21 -0.66 -3.14
N ASP A 248 -8.21 -1.12 -3.90
CA ASP A 248 -9.61 -0.73 -3.69
C ASP A 248 -10.25 -1.66 -2.64
N GLY A 249 -10.50 -1.24 -1.41
CA GLY A 249 -10.84 -2.24 -0.40
C GLY A 249 -11.27 -1.71 0.95
N ASN A 250 -11.01 -2.52 1.95
CA ASN A 250 -11.10 -2.21 3.38
C ASN A 250 -10.12 -3.19 4.01
N ASP A 251 -8.86 -2.99 3.69
CA ASP A 251 -7.84 -4.02 3.72
C ASP A 251 -7.25 -4.17 5.10
N LEU A 252 -6.68 -5.35 5.34
CA LEU A 252 -6.05 -5.67 6.60
C LEU A 252 -4.65 -6.19 6.33
N MET A 253 -3.65 -5.42 6.73
CA MET A 253 -2.27 -5.65 6.32
C MET A 253 -1.31 -5.65 7.51
N TRP A 254 -0.36 -6.59 7.52
CA TRP A 254 0.76 -6.64 8.46
C TRP A 254 2.09 -6.67 7.72
N GLY A 255 3.02 -5.78 8.07
CA GLY A 255 4.42 -5.79 7.60
C GLY A 255 5.25 -6.87 8.30
N ASP A 256 5.02 -7.08 9.60
CA ASP A 256 5.73 -8.00 10.49
C ASP A 256 7.17 -7.56 10.82
N ALA A 257 8.19 -8.00 10.09
CA ALA A 257 9.59 -7.76 10.49
C ALA A 257 10.45 -7.30 9.34
N GLY A 258 11.08 -6.14 9.51
CA GLY A 258 12.00 -5.54 8.56
C GLY A 258 11.55 -4.13 8.26
N ARG A 259 11.97 -3.53 7.16
CA ARG A 259 11.58 -2.15 6.86
C ARG A 259 10.61 -2.14 5.70
N ASP A 260 9.36 -1.91 6.04
CA ASP A 260 8.24 -2.11 5.13
C ASP A 260 7.72 -0.78 4.59
N MET A 261 7.15 -0.87 3.39
CA MET A 261 6.39 0.21 2.78
C MET A 261 4.99 -0.29 2.46
N MET A 262 3.99 0.26 3.14
CA MET A 262 2.62 -0.21 3.08
C MET A 262 1.69 0.95 2.70
N LEU A 263 0.88 0.73 1.66
CA LEU A 263 -0.11 1.67 1.16
C LEU A 263 -1.50 1.02 1.26
N GLY A 264 -2.43 1.60 2.03
CA GLY A 264 -3.82 1.15 2.14
C GLY A 264 -4.53 1.24 0.80
N GLY A 265 -4.74 2.46 0.32
CA GLY A 265 -5.37 2.73 -0.97
C GLY A 265 -6.73 3.40 -0.79
N ASP A 266 -7.75 2.90 -1.48
CA ASP A 266 -9.12 3.39 -1.37
C ASP A 266 -9.87 2.48 -0.38
N GLY A 267 -10.36 2.99 0.74
CA GLY A 267 -11.10 2.18 1.72
C GLY A 267 -10.86 2.61 3.16
N ASP A 268 -11.61 2.01 4.10
CA ASP A 268 -11.21 2.13 5.52
C ASP A 268 -10.29 0.94 5.82
N ASP A 269 -8.99 1.20 5.83
CA ASP A 269 -7.92 0.20 5.89
C ASP A 269 -7.32 0.07 7.30
N GLN A 270 -6.69 -1.08 7.56
CA GLN A 270 -5.95 -1.35 8.78
C GLN A 270 -4.54 -1.80 8.42
N VAL A 271 -3.55 -1.00 8.80
CA VAL A 271 -2.16 -1.17 8.42
C VAL A 271 -1.28 -1.23 9.67
N PHE A 272 -0.58 -2.36 9.85
CA PHE A 272 0.30 -2.59 10.99
C PHE A 272 1.74 -2.81 10.49
N GLY A 273 2.67 -1.91 10.80
CA GLY A 273 4.08 -1.98 10.37
C GLY A 273 4.80 -3.18 11.00
N GLY A 274 4.89 -3.21 12.33
CA GLY A 274 5.45 -4.33 13.06
C GLY A 274 6.76 -3.97 13.75
N ASN A 275 7.85 -4.69 13.47
CA ASN A 275 9.18 -4.26 13.90
C ASN A 275 9.94 -3.77 12.69
N GLY A 276 10.45 -2.55 12.71
CA GLY A 276 10.97 -1.99 11.48
C GLY A 276 11.31 -0.54 11.59
N ASN A 277 11.40 0.10 10.44
CA ASN A 277 11.41 1.55 10.36
C ASN A 277 10.48 1.85 9.19
N ASP A 278 9.20 1.75 9.44
CA ASP A 278 8.20 1.47 8.41
C ASP A 278 7.64 2.77 7.83
N LEU A 279 7.15 2.69 6.60
CA LEU A 279 6.38 3.76 5.96
C LEU A 279 4.96 3.26 5.73
N LEU A 280 4.01 3.82 6.46
CA LEU A 280 2.60 3.49 6.37
C LEU A 280 1.82 4.68 5.81
N GLN A 281 0.97 4.42 4.81
CA GLN A 281 0.08 5.41 4.24
C GLN A 281 -1.33 4.82 4.17
N GLY A 282 -2.32 5.52 4.74
CA GLY A 282 -3.74 5.12 4.72
C GLY A 282 -4.34 5.28 3.33
N GLY A 283 -4.57 6.53 2.91
CA GLY A 283 -5.05 6.86 1.58
C GLY A 283 -6.41 7.55 1.60
N LEU A 284 -7.43 6.95 0.99
CA LEU A 284 -8.79 7.50 1.02
C LEU A 284 -9.67 6.68 1.95
N GLY A 285 -10.25 7.28 2.98
CA GLY A 285 -11.14 6.58 3.90
C GLY A 285 -10.66 6.75 5.33
N ASN A 286 -11.37 6.17 6.28
CA ASN A 286 -11.01 6.33 7.68
C ASN A 286 -10.09 5.18 8.10
N ASP A 287 -8.80 5.43 8.10
CA ASP A 287 -7.76 4.41 8.22
C ASP A 287 -7.31 4.20 9.67
N HIS A 288 -6.72 3.04 9.93
CA HIS A 288 -6.06 2.74 11.20
C HIS A 288 -4.63 2.28 10.96
N LEU A 289 -3.67 3.09 11.42
CA LEU A 289 -2.24 2.87 11.23
C LEU A 289 -1.54 2.64 12.58
N GLU A 290 -0.76 1.56 12.69
CA GLU A 290 0.10 1.27 13.83
C GLU A 290 1.53 1.00 13.35
N GLY A 291 2.46 1.91 13.66
CA GLY A 291 3.88 1.78 13.27
C GLY A 291 4.53 0.58 13.95
N GLY A 292 4.52 0.59 15.28
CA GLY A 292 5.02 -0.49 16.10
C GLY A 292 6.42 -0.18 16.60
N GLY A 293 7.36 -1.10 16.41
CA GLY A 293 8.71 -0.98 16.97
C GLY A 293 9.68 -0.38 15.97
N GLY A 294 10.30 0.75 16.32
CA GLY A 294 11.33 1.39 15.52
C GLY A 294 10.86 2.74 15.00
N VAL A 295 11.64 3.38 14.13
CA VAL A 295 11.34 4.77 13.71
C VAL A 295 10.49 4.76 12.46
N ASP A 296 9.22 5.08 12.64
CA ASP A 296 8.18 4.92 11.63
C ASP A 296 7.72 6.26 11.06
N VAL A 297 7.14 6.20 9.87
CA VAL A 297 6.48 7.33 9.20
C VAL A 297 5.05 6.92 8.87
N LEU A 298 4.08 7.61 9.47
CA LEU A 298 2.65 7.37 9.30
C LEU A 298 1.99 8.57 8.61
N VAL A 299 1.19 8.30 7.58
CA VAL A 299 0.43 9.32 6.83
C VAL A 299 -1.01 8.86 6.68
N GLY A 300 -1.97 9.59 7.25
CA GLY A 300 -3.40 9.31 7.17
C GLY A 300 -3.98 9.59 5.78
N ASP A 301 -3.63 10.75 5.20
CA ASP A 301 -4.17 11.33 3.96
C ASP A 301 -5.60 11.89 4.10
N GLN A 302 -6.64 11.18 3.67
CA GLN A 302 -8.01 11.70 3.61
C GLN A 302 -8.96 10.82 4.42
N GLY A 303 -9.52 11.36 5.49
CA GLY A 303 -10.50 10.66 6.31
C GLY A 303 -10.32 11.02 7.77
N ASP A 304 -11.19 10.50 8.62
CA ASP A 304 -10.96 10.61 10.07
C ASP A 304 -10.11 9.38 10.49
N ASP A 305 -8.80 9.57 10.64
CA ASP A 305 -7.83 8.50 10.80
C ASP A 305 -7.46 8.23 12.27
N LEU A 306 -7.07 6.98 12.55
CA LEU A 306 -6.53 6.57 13.85
C LEU A 306 -5.07 6.16 13.67
N MET A 307 -4.14 6.84 14.32
CA MET A 307 -2.72 6.61 14.16
C MET A 307 -1.99 6.42 15.49
N ASN A 308 -1.10 5.44 15.55
CA ASN A 308 -0.24 5.17 16.69
C ASN A 308 1.20 4.88 16.24
N GLY A 309 2.14 5.77 16.58
CA GLY A 309 3.57 5.59 16.26
C GLY A 309 4.15 4.39 17.01
N GLY A 310 4.03 4.43 18.33
CA GLY A 310 4.50 3.37 19.22
C GLY A 310 5.81 3.77 19.89
N PRO A 311 6.74 2.82 20.09
CA PRO A 311 8.07 3.15 20.60
C PRO A 311 9.09 3.50 19.51
N ALA A 312 9.36 4.78 19.28
CA ALA A 312 10.66 5.38 18.97
C ALA A 312 10.44 6.87 18.72
N ASN A 313 11.17 7.47 17.78
CA ASN A 313 10.96 8.85 17.42
C ASN A 313 10.27 8.86 16.07
N ASP A 314 8.94 8.90 16.08
CA ASP A 314 8.11 8.68 14.91
C ASP A 314 7.73 9.99 14.23
N ILE A 315 7.34 9.90 12.96
CA ILE A 315 6.83 11.03 12.18
C ILE A 315 5.40 10.70 11.75
N MET A 316 4.45 11.58 12.06
CA MET A 316 3.03 11.32 11.83
C MET A 316 2.36 12.54 11.16
N SER A 317 1.52 12.30 10.16
CA SER A 317 0.72 13.32 9.45
C SER A 317 -0.72 12.83 9.30
N GLY A 318 -1.71 13.55 9.82
CA GLY A 318 -3.14 13.27 9.61
C GLY A 318 -3.66 13.75 8.27
N ASP A 319 -3.14 14.88 7.79
CA ASP A 319 -3.54 15.54 6.55
C ASP A 319 -4.98 16.08 6.58
N ALA A 320 -6.02 15.33 6.21
CA ALA A 320 -7.36 15.89 6.08
C ALA A 320 -8.44 15.03 6.75
N GLY A 321 -9.08 15.58 7.77
CA GLY A 321 -10.16 14.97 8.53
C GLY A 321 -9.94 15.21 10.02
N ASN A 322 -10.75 14.57 10.87
CA ASN A 322 -10.60 14.71 12.32
C ASN A 322 -9.85 13.50 12.86
N ASP A 323 -8.54 13.65 13.04
CA ASP A 323 -7.64 12.53 13.27
C ASP A 323 -7.41 12.28 14.77
N GLU A 324 -7.22 11.01 15.15
CA GLU A 324 -6.77 10.62 16.48
C GLU A 324 -5.35 10.07 16.41
N MET A 325 -4.39 10.80 16.96
CA MET A 325 -2.97 10.51 16.86
C MET A 325 -2.35 10.29 18.24
N ASN A 326 -1.51 9.27 18.36
CA ASN A 326 -0.71 8.98 19.54
C ASN A 326 0.74 8.65 19.15
N GLY A 327 1.69 9.53 19.51
CA GLY A 327 3.12 9.33 19.26
C GLY A 327 3.65 8.11 20.01
N GLY A 328 3.47 8.09 21.33
CA GLY A 328 3.77 6.94 22.16
C GLY A 328 4.97 7.18 23.07
N THR A 329 6.12 6.58 22.77
CA THR A 329 7.34 6.82 23.55
C THR A 329 8.52 7.14 22.64
N GLY A 330 9.32 8.12 23.05
CA GLY A 330 10.39 8.70 22.25
C GLY A 330 9.95 10.08 21.78
N ASN A 331 10.78 10.74 20.97
CA ASN A 331 10.54 12.13 20.62
C ASN A 331 9.89 12.19 19.24
N ASP A 332 8.59 12.48 19.22
CA ASP A 332 7.76 12.36 18.03
C ASP A 332 7.55 13.72 17.32
N ASP A 333 7.34 13.67 16.00
CA ASP A 333 7.02 14.82 15.15
C ASP A 333 5.64 14.59 14.52
N MET A 334 4.64 15.33 14.97
CA MET A 334 3.23 15.11 14.62
C MET A 334 2.60 16.35 13.99
N GLU A 335 1.90 16.15 12.88
CA GLU A 335 1.08 17.15 12.17
C GLU A 335 -0.36 16.63 12.06
N GLY A 336 -1.33 17.35 12.65
CA GLY A 336 -2.76 17.04 12.59
C GLY A 336 -3.30 17.28 11.17
N GLY A 337 -3.34 18.54 10.75
CA GLY A 337 -3.68 18.91 9.38
C GLY A 337 -4.96 19.74 9.33
N ASP A 338 -5.85 19.44 8.37
CA ASP A 338 -7.16 20.06 8.24
C ASP A 338 -8.22 19.27 9.04
N GLY A 339 -8.79 19.83 10.11
CA GLY A 339 -9.90 19.23 10.85
C GLY A 339 -9.75 19.45 12.34
N ASN A 340 -10.59 18.83 13.17
CA ASN A 340 -10.48 18.97 14.62
C ASN A 340 -9.83 17.72 15.21
N ASP A 341 -8.53 17.80 15.46
CA ASP A 341 -7.72 16.62 15.76
C ASP A 341 -7.58 16.35 17.26
N ILE A 342 -7.29 15.09 17.60
CA ILE A 342 -6.96 14.63 18.94
C ILE A 342 -5.54 14.09 18.91
N MET A 343 -4.59 14.86 19.45
CA MET A 343 -3.17 14.51 19.43
C MET A 343 -2.62 14.29 20.83
N ARG A 344 -1.83 13.21 20.97
CA ARG A 344 -1.12 12.84 22.20
C ARG A 344 0.35 12.55 21.86
N GLY A 345 1.29 13.37 22.33
CA GLY A 345 2.73 13.12 22.13
C GLY A 345 3.16 11.86 22.86
N GLY A 346 3.02 11.86 24.18
CA GLY A 346 3.28 10.69 25.01
C GLY A 346 4.48 10.90 25.93
N ASP A 347 5.43 9.97 25.95
CA ASP A 347 6.67 10.11 26.72
C ASP A 347 7.81 10.55 25.78
N GLY A 348 8.32 11.77 25.91
CA GLY A 348 9.38 12.26 25.02
C GLY A 348 9.43 13.77 24.99
N ASP A 349 10.42 14.33 24.29
CA ASP A 349 10.35 15.77 23.95
C ASP A 349 9.71 15.87 22.55
N ASP A 350 8.42 16.15 22.48
CA ASP A 350 7.62 16.02 21.25
C ASP A 350 7.45 17.35 20.51
N PHE A 351 7.25 17.28 19.19
CA PHE A 351 6.85 18.40 18.34
C PHE A 351 5.46 18.13 17.78
N ILE A 352 4.51 19.00 18.09
CA ILE A 352 3.09 18.79 17.76
C ILE A 352 2.52 20.04 17.08
N TYR A 353 2.01 19.86 15.87
CA TYR A 353 1.38 20.88 15.04
C TYR A 353 -0.08 20.50 14.78
N GLY A 354 -1.04 21.28 15.29
CA GLY A 354 -2.47 21.07 14.98
C GLY A 354 -2.87 21.58 13.60
N GLU A 355 -2.21 22.63 13.11
CA GLU A 355 -2.46 23.25 11.81
C GLU A 355 -3.83 23.92 11.69
N ALA A 356 -4.85 23.33 11.06
CA ALA A 356 -6.11 24.01 10.77
C ALA A 356 -7.28 23.30 11.41
N GLY A 357 -7.80 23.83 12.51
CA GLY A 357 -8.67 23.03 13.35
C GLY A 357 -9.10 23.73 14.62
N ASN A 358 -9.98 23.08 15.38
CA ASN A 358 -10.05 23.35 16.81
C ASN A 358 -9.62 22.06 17.51
N ASP A 359 -8.33 21.98 17.84
CA ASP A 359 -7.67 20.72 18.17
C ASP A 359 -7.64 20.45 19.67
N TYR A 360 -7.43 19.19 20.02
CA TYR A 360 -7.16 18.74 21.38
C TYR A 360 -5.76 18.16 21.45
N ILE A 361 -4.82 18.90 22.03
CA ILE A 361 -3.40 18.54 22.05
C ILE A 361 -2.92 18.27 23.47
N GLN A 362 -2.29 17.12 23.67
CA GLN A 362 -1.58 16.74 24.89
C GLN A 362 -0.12 16.42 24.56
N GLY A 363 0.83 17.19 25.11
CA GLY A 363 2.27 16.90 25.02
C GLY A 363 2.60 15.59 25.73
N GLY A 364 2.50 15.59 27.07
CA GLY A 364 2.65 14.39 27.87
C GLY A 364 3.77 14.51 28.88
N SER A 365 4.74 13.59 28.88
CA SER A 365 5.93 13.69 29.72
C SER A 365 7.11 14.16 28.90
N GLY A 366 7.80 15.22 29.31
CA GLY A 366 9.00 15.71 28.62
C GLY A 366 8.91 17.21 28.39
N ASN A 367 9.67 17.73 27.42
CA ASN A 367 9.68 19.15 27.13
C ASN A 367 9.10 19.37 25.74
N ASP A 368 7.80 19.61 25.69
CA ASP A 368 7.05 19.52 24.44
C ASP A 368 6.97 20.88 23.74
N HIS A 369 6.93 20.84 22.42
CA HIS A 369 6.75 21.99 21.54
C HIS A 369 5.39 21.90 20.86
N ILE A 370 4.45 22.74 21.29
CA ILE A 370 3.05 22.68 20.86
C ILE A 370 2.68 23.91 20.05
N PHE A 371 2.15 23.68 18.86
CA PHE A 371 1.59 24.67 17.94
C PHE A 371 0.13 24.30 17.72
N GLY A 372 -0.81 25.06 18.30
CA GLY A 372 -2.25 24.83 18.11
C GLY A 372 -2.63 24.98 16.64
N GLY A 373 -2.24 26.10 16.04
CA GLY A 373 -2.56 26.39 14.65
C GLY A 373 -3.68 27.41 14.55
N THR A 374 -4.52 27.31 13.53
CA THR A 374 -5.59 28.27 13.22
C THR A 374 -6.96 27.70 13.53
N ASN A 375 -7.80 28.52 14.17
CA ASN A 375 -9.11 28.10 14.64
C ASN A 375 -10.24 28.19 13.60
N VAL A 376 -11.25 27.32 13.75
CA VAL A 376 -12.51 27.38 12.99
C VAL A 376 -13.62 28.06 13.80
N ALA A 377 -14.19 29.14 13.24
CA ALA A 377 -15.21 29.96 13.90
C ALA A 377 -16.48 29.19 14.30
N GLY A 378 -16.95 29.42 15.53
CA GLY A 378 -18.23 28.91 16.04
C GLY A 378 -18.10 27.99 17.25
N GLU A 379 -16.89 27.58 17.59
CA GLU A 379 -16.59 26.69 18.72
C GLU A 379 -15.57 27.34 19.69
N ILE A 380 -15.05 26.55 20.63
CA ILE A 380 -13.85 26.93 21.40
C ILE A 380 -12.66 26.64 20.50
N GLY A 381 -11.58 27.43 20.62
CA GLY A 381 -10.38 27.15 19.84
C GLY A 381 -9.62 25.96 20.39
N ASP A 382 -8.36 25.84 20.01
CA ASP A 382 -7.52 24.72 20.42
C ASP A 382 -7.46 24.56 21.94
N TYR A 383 -7.46 23.32 22.39
CA TYR A 383 -7.35 22.93 23.79
C TYR A 383 -6.00 22.24 24.02
N LEU A 384 -5.10 22.95 24.68
CA LEU A 384 -3.68 22.61 24.78
C LEU A 384 -3.33 22.20 26.22
N ILE A 385 -2.64 21.08 26.36
CA ILE A 385 -2.10 20.55 27.61
C ILE A 385 -0.62 20.24 27.38
N GLY A 386 0.27 20.86 28.14
CA GLY A 386 1.72 20.57 28.07
C GLY A 386 2.03 19.25 28.76
N GLY A 387 1.55 19.10 29.99
CA GLY A 387 1.81 17.94 30.83
C GLY A 387 2.99 18.15 31.77
N ALA A 388 3.89 17.18 31.82
CA ALA A 388 4.98 17.13 32.78
C ALA A 388 6.32 17.49 32.15
N GLY A 389 6.74 18.73 32.31
CA GLY A 389 8.13 19.14 32.10
C GLY A 389 8.21 20.63 31.79
N TYR A 390 9.12 21.02 30.90
CA TYR A 390 9.21 22.40 30.44
C TYR A 390 8.59 22.48 29.05
N ASP A 391 7.35 22.94 28.97
CA ASP A 391 6.62 22.93 27.70
C ASP A 391 6.65 24.32 27.05
N VAL A 392 6.62 24.35 25.72
CA VAL A 392 6.65 25.56 24.91
C VAL A 392 5.44 25.61 24.00
N PHE A 393 4.57 26.58 24.24
CA PHE A 393 3.39 26.85 23.41
C PHE A 393 3.70 27.98 22.44
N TYR A 394 3.50 27.74 21.15
CA TYR A 394 3.78 28.70 20.09
C TYR A 394 2.49 29.28 19.52
N PHE A 395 2.53 30.59 19.29
CA PHE A 395 1.41 31.33 18.71
C PHE A 395 1.93 32.35 17.69
N ALA A 396 1.58 32.18 16.43
CA ALA A 396 1.76 33.15 15.37
C ALA A 396 0.52 34.05 15.22
N PHE A 397 0.59 34.99 14.26
CA PHE A 397 -0.49 35.91 14.00
C PHE A 397 -1.67 35.19 13.32
N GLY A 398 -2.84 35.22 13.95
CA GLY A 398 -4.05 34.57 13.46
C GLY A 398 -4.33 33.20 14.05
N ASP A 399 -3.42 32.68 14.88
CA ASP A 399 -3.54 31.35 15.47
C ASP A 399 -4.66 31.29 16.50
N SER A 400 -4.61 32.14 17.53
CA SER A 400 -5.58 32.16 18.65
C SER A 400 -6.36 33.46 18.76
N GLY A 401 -7.67 33.41 18.54
CA GLY A 401 -8.57 34.53 18.80
C GLY A 401 -8.21 35.84 18.09
N GLY A 402 -8.94 36.91 18.43
CA GLY A 402 -8.87 38.19 17.73
C GLY A 402 -10.27 38.74 17.43
N ASN A 403 -10.45 39.47 16.33
CA ASN A 403 -11.75 40.03 15.98
C ASN A 403 -12.67 38.97 15.32
N ALA A 404 -13.31 38.16 16.18
CA ALA A 404 -14.36 37.15 15.93
C ALA A 404 -13.95 35.66 15.92
N ASP A 405 -12.68 35.33 16.14
CA ASP A 405 -12.19 33.95 16.15
C ASP A 405 -12.22 33.33 17.57
N PRO A 406 -12.37 31.99 17.68
CA PRO A 406 -12.28 31.26 18.94
C PRO A 406 -10.94 31.49 19.64
N ARG A 407 -10.92 31.36 20.97
CA ARG A 407 -9.67 31.48 21.75
C ARG A 407 -9.16 30.10 22.12
N ASP A 408 -7.86 29.93 22.00
CA ASP A 408 -7.18 28.75 22.52
C ASP A 408 -7.23 28.75 24.05
N VAL A 409 -7.19 27.55 24.60
CA VAL A 409 -7.21 27.28 26.02
C VAL A 409 -6.00 26.45 26.40
N ILE A 410 -5.17 26.94 27.32
CA ILE A 410 -4.09 26.16 27.92
C ILE A 410 -4.53 25.73 29.32
N GLU A 411 -4.58 24.41 29.57
CA GLU A 411 -5.10 23.85 30.83
C GLU A 411 -4.12 23.96 32.00
N ASP A 412 -2.83 23.70 31.77
CA ASP A 412 -1.87 23.41 32.83
C ASP A 412 -0.64 24.30 32.79
N PHE A 413 -0.75 25.50 32.23
CA PHE A 413 0.37 26.43 32.14
C PHE A 413 1.04 26.71 33.50
N GLY A 414 2.32 26.38 33.60
CA GLY A 414 3.16 26.47 34.78
C GLY A 414 2.96 25.34 35.80
N ALA A 415 2.16 24.31 35.47
CA ALA A 415 1.76 23.22 36.36
C ALA A 415 2.39 21.87 35.96
N GLY A 416 3.71 21.81 35.90
CA GLY A 416 4.46 20.59 35.52
C GLY A 416 5.96 20.87 35.48
N GLY A 417 6.30 22.11 35.09
CA GLY A 417 7.58 22.76 35.25
C GLY A 417 7.45 24.27 35.08
N SER A 418 8.36 24.91 34.33
CA SER A 418 8.33 26.36 34.09
C SER A 418 8.03 26.64 32.63
N ASP A 419 6.78 26.54 32.21
CA ASP A 419 6.42 26.56 30.79
C ASP A 419 6.65 27.94 30.14
N LEU A 420 6.68 27.97 28.81
CA LEU A 420 6.93 29.17 28.01
C LEU A 420 5.84 29.33 26.96
N MET A 421 5.30 30.55 26.83
CA MET A 421 4.56 30.96 25.64
C MET A 421 5.48 31.78 24.73
N VAL A 422 5.51 31.43 23.45
CA VAL A 422 6.26 32.13 22.40
C VAL A 422 5.26 32.75 21.43
N PHE A 423 5.34 34.07 21.28
CA PHE A 423 4.49 34.81 20.35
C PHE A 423 5.35 35.31 19.18
N GLU A 424 5.07 34.83 17.98
CA GLU A 424 5.81 35.16 16.76
C GLU A 424 5.04 36.14 15.85
N GLY A 425 5.76 36.88 15.01
CA GLY A 425 5.14 37.73 13.98
C GLY A 425 4.75 39.15 14.43
N PHE A 426 4.86 39.51 15.71
CA PHE A 426 4.54 40.85 16.21
C PHE A 426 5.68 41.85 15.94
N GLY A 427 5.42 42.88 15.13
CA GLY A 427 6.45 43.75 14.55
C GLY A 427 7.07 44.82 15.46
N ALA A 428 6.78 44.80 16.76
CA ALA A 428 7.15 45.90 17.66
C ALA A 428 8.49 45.66 18.40
N THR A 429 9.31 46.71 18.43
CA THR A 429 10.61 46.70 19.15
C THR A 429 10.51 47.00 20.64
N THR A 430 9.31 47.38 21.13
CA THR A 430 9.04 47.66 22.55
C THR A 430 7.62 47.25 22.89
N TRP A 431 7.48 46.43 23.92
CA TRP A 431 6.19 46.03 24.49
C TRP A 431 5.88 46.82 25.75
N ARG A 432 4.60 47.08 25.99
CA ARG A 432 4.12 47.67 27.25
C ARG A 432 3.08 46.74 27.87
N GLY A 433 3.34 46.28 29.10
CA GLY A 433 2.27 45.76 29.95
C GLY A 433 1.49 46.92 30.56
N GLN A 434 0.16 46.85 30.54
CA GLN A 434 -0.75 47.86 31.11
C GLN A 434 -2.08 47.22 31.52
N ASP A 435 -2.84 47.88 32.41
CA ASP A 435 -4.25 47.55 32.68
C ASP A 435 -5.12 47.92 31.46
N GLY A 436 -5.16 47.03 30.48
CA GLY A 436 -5.91 47.17 29.23
C GLY A 436 -5.15 47.93 28.13
N PHE A 437 -5.69 47.86 26.91
CA PHE A 437 -5.10 48.50 25.75
C PHE A 437 -5.28 50.03 25.75
N SER A 438 -4.19 50.74 25.44
CA SER A 438 -4.20 52.19 25.28
C SER A 438 -4.73 52.62 23.89
N ASN A 439 -4.97 53.90 23.65
CA ASN A 439 -5.18 54.41 22.28
C ASN A 439 -3.85 54.75 21.57
N GLY A 440 -2.73 54.31 22.12
CA GLY A 440 -1.39 54.50 21.56
C GLY A 440 -1.14 53.56 20.39
N VAL A 441 -0.14 53.91 19.58
CA VAL A 441 0.37 53.03 18.51
C VAL A 441 1.46 52.14 19.10
N GLY A 442 1.42 50.85 18.82
CA GLY A 442 2.48 49.89 19.09
C GLY A 442 2.02 48.70 19.94
N ALA A 443 2.93 47.74 20.14
CA ALA A 443 2.55 46.50 20.78
C ALA A 443 2.36 46.61 22.29
N GLU A 444 1.26 46.01 22.73
CA GLU A 444 0.84 45.97 24.12
C GLU A 444 0.39 44.55 24.47
N ALA A 445 0.71 44.14 25.68
CA ALA A 445 0.23 42.91 26.27
C ALA A 445 -0.63 43.27 27.48
N TYR A 446 -1.78 42.61 27.59
CA TYR A 446 -2.72 42.79 28.68
C TYR A 446 -3.13 41.43 29.24
N PHE A 447 -3.16 41.32 30.56
CA PHE A 447 -3.53 40.11 31.27
C PHE A 447 -4.72 40.39 32.18
N GLU A 448 -5.75 39.56 32.11
CA GLU A 448 -6.97 39.73 32.89
C GLU A 448 -7.38 38.43 33.59
N GLN A 449 -7.38 38.45 34.92
CA GLN A 449 -7.95 37.37 35.72
C GLN A 449 -9.45 37.56 35.88
N THR A 450 -10.23 36.58 35.43
CA THR A 450 -11.69 36.60 35.50
C THR A 450 -12.25 35.29 36.05
N GLN A 451 -13.58 35.24 36.21
CA GLN A 451 -14.32 34.02 36.52
C GLN A 451 -15.16 33.67 35.29
N SER A 452 -14.75 32.62 34.59
CA SER A 452 -15.51 31.98 33.52
C SER A 452 -16.64 31.12 34.13
N ASP A 453 -17.81 31.16 33.50
CA ASP A 453 -18.95 30.29 33.85
C ASP A 453 -18.70 28.83 33.44
N ILE A 454 -17.77 28.60 32.49
CA ILE A 454 -17.43 27.27 31.96
C ILE A 454 -16.23 26.69 32.70
N TYR A 455 -15.11 27.42 32.75
CA TYR A 455 -13.84 26.91 33.26
C TYR A 455 -13.54 27.31 34.71
N GLY A 456 -14.35 28.17 35.31
CA GLY A 456 -14.07 28.71 36.63
C GLY A 456 -13.04 29.84 36.60
N ALA A 457 -12.03 29.79 37.45
CA ALA A 457 -11.01 30.84 37.49
C ALA A 457 -10.15 30.75 36.22
N VAL A 458 -9.95 31.87 35.52
CA VAL A 458 -9.13 31.92 34.30
C VAL A 458 -8.28 33.18 34.25
N THR A 459 -7.18 33.11 33.49
CA THR A 459 -6.32 34.25 33.15
C THR A 459 -6.34 34.41 31.64
N ASN A 460 -6.90 35.51 31.16
CA ASN A 460 -6.95 35.82 29.74
C ASN A 460 -5.70 36.61 29.36
N VAL A 461 -5.08 36.23 28.25
CA VAL A 461 -3.95 36.92 27.65
C VAL A 461 -4.43 37.62 26.40
N TYR A 462 -4.08 38.88 26.23
CA TYR A 462 -4.44 39.69 25.08
C TYR A 462 -3.19 40.38 24.55
N LEU A 463 -2.92 40.20 23.26
CA LEU A 463 -1.84 40.87 22.55
C LEU A 463 -2.38 41.70 21.39
N ARG A 464 -1.65 42.74 21.04
CA ARG A 464 -1.85 43.52 19.82
C ARG A 464 -0.55 44.19 19.40
N ASP A 465 -0.43 44.56 18.13
CA ASP A 465 0.66 45.40 17.61
C ASP A 465 0.23 46.69 16.90
N ASP A 466 -1.08 46.93 16.81
CA ASP A 466 -1.66 47.97 15.98
C ASP A 466 -2.04 49.26 16.75
N SER A 467 -2.97 50.05 16.19
CA SER A 467 -3.64 51.14 16.90
C SER A 467 -5.14 50.87 16.98
N GLY A 468 -5.63 50.47 18.14
CA GLY A 468 -7.04 50.09 18.31
C GLY A 468 -7.42 49.88 19.78
N LEU A 469 -8.48 49.12 20.04
CA LEU A 469 -8.77 48.53 21.35
C LEU A 469 -9.06 47.03 21.24
N ASP A 470 -9.00 46.48 20.03
CA ASP A 470 -9.22 45.08 19.76
C ASP A 470 -7.88 44.34 19.92
N ALA A 471 -7.94 43.08 20.34
CA ALA A 471 -6.77 42.22 20.39
C ALA A 471 -6.51 41.64 19.00
N ASP A 472 -5.24 41.54 18.62
CA ASP A 472 -4.83 40.80 17.42
C ASP A 472 -4.65 39.30 17.73
N LEU A 473 -4.44 38.97 19.01
CA LEU A 473 -4.39 37.61 19.53
C LEU A 473 -4.96 37.57 20.94
N SER A 474 -5.73 36.54 21.25
CA SER A 474 -6.20 36.30 22.61
C SER A 474 -6.33 34.82 22.93
N LEU A 475 -5.85 34.42 24.10
CA LEU A 475 -5.93 33.05 24.61
C LEU A 475 -6.36 33.03 26.08
N THR A 476 -6.73 31.84 26.56
CA THR A 476 -7.19 31.60 27.93
C THR A 476 -6.28 30.61 28.63
N LEU A 477 -5.75 30.98 29.79
CA LEU A 477 -5.10 30.05 30.69
C LEU A 477 -6.09 29.64 31.78
N LEU A 478 -6.18 28.34 32.06
CA LEU A 478 -7.00 27.87 33.17
C LEU A 478 -6.33 28.17 34.52
N GLY A 479 -7.11 28.68 35.47
CA GLY A 479 -6.64 29.16 36.76
C GLY A 479 -6.28 30.65 36.80
N HIS A 480 -6.03 31.14 38.02
CA HIS A 480 -5.46 32.48 38.24
C HIS A 480 -3.93 32.37 38.27
N ILE A 481 -3.33 32.57 37.10
CA ILE A 481 -1.89 32.57 36.89
C ILE A 481 -1.40 34.00 37.07
N ASP A 482 -0.37 34.19 37.91
CA ASP A 482 0.24 35.49 38.14
C ASP A 482 1.31 35.74 37.06
N LEU A 483 0.93 36.50 36.03
CA LEU A 483 1.82 36.90 34.94
C LEU A 483 2.23 38.36 35.17
N ALA A 484 3.44 38.58 35.70
CA ALA A 484 3.96 39.93 35.90
C ALA A 484 4.70 40.43 34.66
N GLU A 485 4.74 41.75 34.45
CA GLU A 485 5.48 42.36 33.32
C GLU A 485 6.97 41.97 33.25
N SER A 486 7.57 41.54 34.37
CA SER A 486 8.96 41.08 34.41
C SER A 486 9.19 39.72 33.74
N ASP A 487 8.12 38.98 33.46
CA ASP A 487 8.16 37.61 32.96
C ASP A 487 7.95 37.57 31.43
N VAL A 488 7.74 38.73 30.81
CA VAL A 488 7.67 38.90 29.36
C VAL A 488 9.04 39.30 28.83
N PHE A 489 9.62 38.47 27.96
CA PHE A 489 10.91 38.71 27.33
C PHE A 489 10.72 39.03 25.85
N VAL A 490 11.34 40.10 25.38
CA VAL A 490 11.38 40.44 23.96
C VAL A 490 12.72 39.96 23.40
N ILE A 491 12.67 38.98 22.51
CA ILE A 491 13.85 38.47 21.82
C ILE A 491 13.86 39.13 20.42
N ALA A 492 14.96 39.81 20.10
CA ALA A 492 15.11 40.64 18.89
C ALA A 492 16.04 40.03 17.85
#